data_AF-A0A3M9ZHY2-F1
#
_entry.id   AF-A0A3M9ZHY2-F1
#
_cell.length_a   1.000
_cell.length_b   1.000
_cell.length_c   1.000
_cell.angle_alpha   90.00
_cell.angle_beta   90.00
_cell.angle_gamma   90.00
#
_symmetry.space_group_name_H-M   'P 1'
#
loop_
_entity.id
_entity.type
_entity.pdbx_description
1 polymer ?
#
loop_
_entity_poly.entity_id
_entity_poly.type
_entity_poly.pdbx_seq_one_letter_code
_entity_poly.pdbx_strand_id
1 'polypeptide(L)'
;MASRRGIAVTAGMLAVVTAASFAIWLVPQGPPGGTVVVSDHAANLDGVEDRRAALAAGVSELLDGVRAGDVSAGEHAELARESAVIAKSELAGLLRTQAPPEWRASYAAAAESLRELGAYIS
;
A
#
# COMPACT_ATOMS: atom_id res chain seq x y z
N MET A 1 -14.15 -7.54 28.47
CA MET A 1 -14.08 -8.58 27.43
C MET A 1 -13.97 -7.84 26.11
N ALA A 2 -12.79 -7.84 25.46
CA ALA A 2 -12.68 -7.27 24.12
C ALA A 2 -13.66 -8.05 23.23
N SER A 3 -14.70 -7.38 22.74
CA SER A 3 -15.61 -8.03 21.79
C SER A 3 -14.76 -8.38 20.56
N ARG A 4 -15.03 -9.54 19.94
CA ARG A 4 -14.35 -9.92 18.69
C ARG A 4 -14.45 -8.82 17.62
N ARG A 5 -15.51 -7.99 17.72
CA ARG A 5 -15.81 -6.81 16.89
C ARG A 5 -14.74 -5.73 16.96
N GLY A 6 -14.24 -5.39 18.15
CA GLY A 6 -13.23 -4.34 18.29
C GLY A 6 -11.85 -4.76 17.78
N ILE A 7 -11.55 -6.06 17.81
CA ILE A 7 -10.23 -6.60 17.45
C ILE A 7 -10.00 -6.53 15.93
N ALA A 8 -10.99 -6.90 15.11
CA ALA A 8 -10.88 -6.83 13.65
C ALA A 8 -10.71 -5.39 13.14
N VAL A 9 -11.49 -4.46 13.69
CA VAL A 9 -11.35 -3.02 13.38
C VAL A 9 -9.96 -2.53 13.76
N THR A 10 -9.50 -2.89 14.96
CA THR A 10 -8.16 -2.49 15.42
C THR A 10 -7.07 -3.10 14.54
N ALA A 11 -7.19 -4.37 14.13
CA ALA A 11 -6.21 -5.06 13.29
C ALA A 11 -6.13 -4.45 11.87
N GLY A 12 -7.28 -4.22 11.22
CA GLY A 12 -7.32 -3.57 9.90
C GLY A 12 -6.76 -2.15 9.94
N MET A 13 -7.11 -1.37 10.96
CA MET A 13 -6.56 -0.01 11.14
C MET A 13 -5.06 -0.04 11.45
N LEU A 14 -4.59 -1.01 12.24
CA LEU A 14 -3.16 -1.20 12.52
C LEU A 14 -2.38 -1.55 11.24
N ALA A 15 -2.92 -2.42 10.39
CA ALA A 15 -2.31 -2.79 9.11
C ALA A 15 -2.15 -1.56 8.21
N VAL A 16 -3.19 -0.71 8.13
CA VAL A 16 -3.14 0.51 7.31
C VAL A 16 -2.22 1.58 7.90
N VAL A 17 -2.27 1.84 9.21
CA VAL A 17 -1.35 2.80 9.86
C VAL A 17 0.09 2.33 9.72
N THR A 18 0.34 1.02 9.80
CA THR A 18 1.68 0.46 9.56
C THR A 18 2.11 0.72 8.12
N ALA A 19 1.28 0.38 7.13
CA ALA A 19 1.57 0.65 5.71
C ALA A 19 1.80 2.14 5.43
N ALA A 20 0.95 3.02 5.97
CA ALA A 20 1.07 4.47 5.84
C ALA A 20 2.36 5.01 6.49
N SER A 21 2.78 4.45 7.62
CA SER A 21 4.04 4.83 8.29
C SER A 21 5.27 4.54 7.40
N PHE A 22 5.22 3.46 6.62
CA PHE A 22 6.28 3.13 5.65
C PHE A 22 6.22 3.99 4.37
N ALA A 23 5.09 4.63 4.05
CA ALA A 23 4.99 5.53 2.89
C ALA A 23 5.89 6.78 3.02
N ILE A 24 6.24 7.18 4.26
CA ILE A 24 7.16 8.30 4.54
C ILE A 24 8.56 8.06 3.94
N TRP A 25 8.98 6.81 3.85
CA TRP A 25 10.26 6.42 3.24
C TRP A 25 10.26 6.50 1.70
N LEU A 26 9.08 6.57 1.07
CA LEU A 26 8.95 6.62 -0.37
C LEU A 26 8.84 8.04 -0.93
N VAL A 27 8.38 8.98 -0.11
CA VAL A 27 8.44 10.39 -0.47
C VAL A 27 9.92 10.77 -0.47
N PRO A 28 10.51 11.15 -1.62
CA PRO A 28 11.90 11.55 -1.66
C PRO A 28 12.06 12.75 -0.72
N GLN A 29 12.76 12.57 0.39
CA GLN A 29 13.12 13.66 1.32
C GLN A 29 14.21 14.57 0.71
N GLY A 30 14.46 14.46 -0.59
CA GLY A 30 15.44 15.20 -1.36
C GLY A 30 14.81 16.32 -2.19
N PRO A 31 15.63 17.25 -2.71
CA PRO A 31 15.14 18.43 -3.41
C PRO A 31 14.28 18.08 -4.64
N PRO A 32 13.25 18.89 -4.96
CA PRO A 32 12.35 18.64 -6.08
C PRO A 32 13.13 18.66 -7.39
N GLY A 33 13.22 17.50 -8.06
CA GLY A 33 13.96 17.31 -9.32
C GLY A 33 15.05 16.24 -9.28
N GLY A 34 15.35 15.65 -8.12
CA GLY A 34 16.29 14.53 -8.01
C GLY A 34 15.71 13.23 -8.54
N THR A 35 16.43 12.57 -9.46
CA THR A 35 16.23 11.15 -9.74
C THR A 35 16.36 10.38 -8.44
N VAL A 36 15.38 9.51 -8.15
CA VAL A 36 15.46 8.62 -6.97
C VAL A 36 16.56 7.60 -7.27
N VAL A 37 17.75 7.83 -6.72
CA VAL A 37 18.87 6.89 -6.82
C VAL A 37 18.63 5.81 -5.78
N VAL A 38 18.10 4.68 -6.24
CA VAL A 38 17.91 3.51 -5.41
C VAL A 38 19.24 2.75 -5.38
N SER A 39 19.91 2.77 -4.22
CA SER A 39 21.17 2.06 -4.01
C SER A 39 20.98 0.54 -3.93
N ASP A 40 19.81 0.09 -3.47
CA ASP A 40 19.44 -1.32 -3.35
C ASP A 40 18.04 -1.55 -3.96
N HIS A 41 18.03 -1.96 -5.22
CA HIS A 41 16.81 -2.20 -5.98
C HIS A 41 16.01 -3.41 -5.49
N ALA A 42 16.69 -4.42 -4.93
CA ALA A 42 16.03 -5.61 -4.39
C ALA A 42 15.24 -5.23 -3.14
N ALA A 43 15.89 -4.59 -2.18
CA ALA A 43 15.25 -4.14 -0.95
C ALA A 43 14.12 -3.12 -1.21
N ASN A 44 14.27 -2.28 -2.25
CA ASN A 44 13.23 -1.34 -2.64
C ASN A 44 11.96 -2.06 -3.15
N LEU A 45 12.12 -3.07 -4.01
CA LEU A 45 11.02 -3.85 -4.56
C LEU A 45 10.36 -4.75 -3.51
N ASP A 46 11.15 -5.39 -2.64
CA ASP A 46 10.62 -6.17 -1.51
C ASP A 46 9.77 -5.28 -0.59
N GLY A 47 10.25 -4.08 -0.29
CA GLY A 47 9.49 -3.12 0.51
C GLY A 47 8.18 -2.69 -0.18
N VAL A 48 8.18 -2.52 -1.51
CA VAL A 48 6.94 -2.22 -2.26
C VAL A 48 5.94 -3.38 -2.14
N GLU A 49 6.41 -4.61 -2.29
CA GLU A 49 5.54 -5.79 -2.21
C GLU A 49 4.96 -5.97 -0.81
N ASP A 50 5.78 -5.79 0.24
CA ASP A 50 5.32 -5.86 1.64
C ASP A 50 4.22 -4.83 1.92
N ARG A 51 4.38 -3.59 1.42
CA ARG A 51 3.36 -2.54 1.56
C ARG A 51 2.10 -2.87 0.77
N ARG A 52 2.24 -3.35 -0.47
CA ARG A 52 1.11 -3.79 -1.30
C ARG A 52 0.31 -4.89 -0.61
N ALA A 53 1.00 -5.88 -0.05
CA ALA A 53 0.40 -6.99 0.69
C ALA A 53 -0.33 -6.49 1.95
N ALA A 54 0.28 -5.58 2.72
CA ALA A 54 -0.34 -5.00 3.90
C ALA A 54 -1.62 -4.21 3.57
N LEU A 55 -1.60 -3.40 2.51
CA LEU A 55 -2.78 -2.66 2.03
C LEU A 55 -3.90 -3.62 1.59
N ALA A 56 -3.57 -4.65 0.81
CA ALA A 56 -4.52 -5.65 0.36
C ALA A 56 -5.15 -6.42 1.53
N ALA A 57 -4.32 -6.83 2.51
CA ALA A 57 -4.77 -7.53 3.71
C ALA A 57 -5.70 -6.66 4.56
N GLY A 58 -5.34 -5.40 4.81
CA GLY A 58 -6.16 -4.48 5.60
C GLY A 58 -7.55 -4.24 4.97
N VAL A 59 -7.61 -4.02 3.65
CA VAL A 59 -8.89 -3.84 2.94
C VAL A 59 -9.72 -5.13 2.96
N SER A 60 -9.09 -6.29 2.73
CA SER A 60 -9.79 -7.58 2.74
C SER A 60 -10.35 -7.93 4.11
N GLU A 61 -9.58 -7.70 5.18
CA GLU A 61 -10.01 -8.00 6.55
C GLU A 61 -11.20 -7.14 6.97
N LEU A 62 -11.19 -5.85 6.62
CA LEU A 62 -12.34 -4.97 6.85
C LEU A 62 -13.55 -5.36 6.00
N LEU A 63 -13.35 -5.82 4.76
CA LEU A 63 -14.44 -6.33 3.92
C LEU A 63 -15.10 -7.58 4.52
N ASP A 64 -14.30 -8.51 5.03
CA ASP A 64 -14.82 -9.69 5.72
C ASP A 64 -15.55 -9.30 7.01
N GLY A 65 -15.06 -8.28 7.72
CA GLY A 65 -15.77 -7.63 8.81
C GLY A 65 -17.12 -7.04 8.39
N VAL A 66 -17.21 -6.40 7.23
CA VAL A 66 -18.49 -5.91 6.68
C VAL A 66 -19.45 -7.06 6.37
N ARG A 67 -18.95 -8.14 5.75
CA ARG A 67 -19.75 -9.34 5.43
C ARG A 67 -20.29 -10.03 6.68
N ALA A 68 -19.52 -10.02 7.75
CA ALA A 68 -19.93 -10.54 9.06
C ALA A 68 -20.90 -9.60 9.80
N GLY A 69 -21.08 -8.35 9.34
CA GLY A 69 -21.84 -7.31 10.04
C GLY A 69 -21.10 -6.69 11.22
N ASP A 70 -19.78 -6.91 11.32
CA ASP A 70 -18.91 -6.44 12.39
C ASP A 70 -18.35 -5.03 12.13
N VAL A 71 -18.29 -4.63 10.86
CA VAL A 71 -17.76 -3.34 10.38
C VAL A 71 -18.81 -2.66 9.52
N SER A 72 -18.93 -1.34 9.60
CA SER A 72 -19.85 -0.60 8.72
C SER A 72 -19.29 -0.49 7.30
N ALA A 73 -20.19 -0.46 6.31
CA ALA A 73 -19.78 -0.20 4.92
C ALA A 73 -19.06 1.15 4.75
N GLY A 74 -19.33 2.13 5.63
CA GLY A 74 -18.65 3.43 5.64
C GLY A 74 -17.19 3.34 6.04
N GLU A 75 -16.88 2.63 7.13
CA GLU A 75 -15.49 2.42 7.61
C GLU A 75 -14.65 1.67 6.57
N HIS A 76 -15.22 0.64 5.94
CA HIS A 76 -14.54 -0.05 4.84
C HIS A 76 -14.29 0.87 3.64
N ALA A 77 -15.29 1.68 3.24
CA ALA A 77 -15.16 2.60 2.11
C ALA A 77 -14.12 3.71 2.34
N GLU A 78 -14.00 4.20 3.58
CA GLU A 78 -12.99 5.19 3.95
C GLU A 78 -11.58 4.59 3.85
N LEU A 79 -11.37 3.40 4.43
CA LEU A 79 -10.08 2.72 4.36
C LEU A 79 -9.67 2.34 2.94
N ALA A 80 -10.63 1.84 2.15
CA ALA A 80 -10.42 1.52 0.75
C ALA A 80 -9.93 2.76 -0.02
N ARG A 81 -10.57 3.92 0.21
CA ARG A 81 -10.16 5.19 -0.41
C ARG A 81 -8.73 5.58 -0.02
N GLU A 82 -8.38 5.53 1.26
CA GLU A 82 -7.02 5.85 1.72
C GLU A 82 -5.98 4.91 1.13
N SER A 83 -6.26 3.60 1.15
CA SER A 83 -5.37 2.57 0.59
C SER A 83 -5.15 2.76 -0.92
N ALA A 84 -6.19 3.14 -1.65
CA ALA A 84 -6.08 3.45 -3.08
C ALA A 84 -5.24 4.71 -3.35
N VAL A 85 -5.31 5.73 -2.49
CA VAL A 85 -4.45 6.92 -2.57
C VAL A 85 -2.98 6.54 -2.33
N ILE A 86 -2.72 5.70 -1.33
CA ILE A 86 -1.36 5.21 -1.02
C ILE A 86 -0.79 4.41 -2.19
N ALA A 87 -1.55 3.43 -2.72
CA ALA A 87 -1.11 2.62 -3.86
C ALA A 87 -0.78 3.45 -5.10
N LYS A 88 -1.57 4.49 -5.39
CA LYS A 88 -1.31 5.43 -6.51
C LYS A 88 -0.06 6.28 -6.26
N SER A 89 0.19 6.70 -5.02
CA SER A 89 1.41 7.42 -4.65
C SER A 89 2.66 6.54 -4.84
N GLU A 90 2.60 5.29 -4.39
CA GLU A 90 3.67 4.30 -4.57
C GLU A 90 3.99 4.06 -6.04
N LEU A 91 2.96 3.87 -6.87
CA LEU A 91 3.10 3.76 -8.32
C LEU A 91 3.81 4.97 -8.92
N ALA A 92 3.41 6.19 -8.53
CA ALA A 92 4.03 7.41 -9.03
C ALA A 92 5.50 7.56 -8.58
N GLY A 93 5.88 6.99 -7.43
CA GLY A 93 7.27 6.92 -6.98
C GLY A 93 8.11 5.96 -7.83
N LEU A 94 7.58 4.75 -8.07
CA LEU A 94 8.24 3.76 -8.93
C LEU A 94 8.44 4.26 -10.37
N LEU A 95 7.42 4.88 -10.97
CA LEU A 95 7.51 5.41 -12.33
C LEU A 95 8.54 6.55 -12.47
N ARG A 96 8.85 7.24 -11.37
CA ARG A 96 9.90 8.27 -11.33
C ARG A 96 11.29 7.70 -11.09
N THR A 97 11.39 6.43 -10.68
CA THR A 97 12.67 5.75 -10.47
C THR A 97 13.21 5.31 -11.82
N GLN A 98 14.37 5.83 -12.22
CA GLN A 98 15.09 5.34 -13.40
C GLN A 98 15.84 4.05 -13.02
N ALA A 99 15.11 2.93 -12.96
CA ALA A 99 15.72 1.64 -12.70
C ALA A 99 16.66 1.23 -13.85
N PRO A 100 17.84 0.67 -13.56
CA PRO A 100 18.77 0.19 -14.57
C PRO A 100 18.17 -1.01 -15.32
N PRO A 101 18.70 -1.35 -16.51
CA PRO A 101 18.09 -2.32 -17.42
C PRO A 101 17.75 -3.67 -16.78
N GLU A 102 18.61 -4.17 -15.89
CA GLU A 102 18.46 -5.42 -15.16
C GLU A 102 17.26 -5.44 -14.20
N TRP A 103 16.84 -4.28 -13.69
CA TRP A 103 15.72 -4.15 -12.75
C TRP A 103 14.44 -3.63 -13.41
N ARG A 104 14.51 -3.13 -14.64
CA ARG A 104 13.39 -2.50 -15.35
C ARG A 104 12.15 -3.39 -15.46
N ALA A 105 12.33 -4.69 -15.69
CA ALA A 105 11.22 -5.65 -15.76
C ALA A 105 10.53 -5.81 -14.40
N SER A 106 11.30 -5.92 -13.32
CA SER A 106 10.79 -6.05 -11.95
C SER A 106 10.06 -4.78 -11.50
N TYR A 107 10.59 -3.60 -11.82
CA TYR A 107 9.93 -2.31 -11.56
C TYR A 107 8.62 -2.17 -12.36
N ALA A 108 8.58 -2.64 -13.61
CA ALA A 108 7.36 -2.66 -14.40
C ALA A 108 6.30 -3.61 -13.80
N ALA A 109 6.71 -4.78 -13.34
CA ALA A 109 5.81 -5.73 -12.67
C ALA A 109 5.25 -5.16 -11.35
N ALA A 110 6.08 -4.52 -10.53
CA ALA A 110 5.66 -3.87 -9.29
C ALA A 110 4.73 -2.66 -9.55
N ALA A 111 4.99 -1.88 -10.60
CA ALA A 111 4.11 -0.81 -11.02
C ALA A 111 2.72 -1.35 -11.44
N GLU A 112 2.69 -2.45 -12.18
CA GLU A 112 1.43 -3.05 -12.59
C GLU A 112 0.66 -3.66 -11.41
N SER A 113 1.35 -4.34 -10.48
CA SER A 113 0.70 -4.91 -9.30
C SER A 113 0.07 -3.85 -8.39
N LEU A 114 0.68 -2.66 -8.27
CA LEU A 114 0.10 -1.52 -7.57
C LEU A 114 -1.08 -0.90 -8.31
N ARG A 115 -1.05 -0.89 -9.65
CA ARG A 115 -2.19 -0.46 -10.47
C ARG A 115 -3.38 -1.39 -10.28
N GLU A 116 -3.15 -2.70 -10.33
CA GLU A 116 -4.18 -3.71 -10.10
C GLU A 116 -4.77 -3.60 -8.70
N LEU A 117 -3.93 -3.43 -7.67
CA LEU A 117 -4.40 -3.22 -6.30
C LEU A 117 -5.26 -1.95 -6.20
N GLY A 118 -4.81 -0.84 -6.77
CA GLY A 118 -5.56 0.40 -6.78
C GLY A 118 -6.92 0.28 -7.48
N ALA A 119 -7.03 -0.56 -8.51
CA ALA A 119 -8.29 -0.84 -9.21
C ALA A 119 -9.19 -1.83 -8.47
N TYR A 120 -8.61 -2.80 -7.75
CA TYR A 120 -9.34 -3.76 -6.92
C TYR A 120 -10.00 -3.07 -5.71
N ILE A 121 -9.34 -2.07 -5.13
CA ILE A 121 -9.81 -1.35 -3.95
C ILE A 121 -10.81 -0.23 -4.30
N SER A 122 -10.75 0.34 -5.52
CA SER A 122 -11.58 1.50 -5.94
C SER A 122 -12.99 1.14 -6.37
#